data_AF-A0A392SJY9-F1
#
_entry.id   AF-A0A392SJY9-F1
#
_cell.length_a   1.000
_cell.length_b   1.000
_cell.length_c   1.000
_cell.angle_alpha   90.00
_cell.angle_beta   90.00
_cell.angle_gamma   90.00
#
_symmetry.space_group_name_H-M   'P 1'
#
loop_
_entity.id
_entity.type
_entity.pdbx_description
1 polymer ?
#
loop_
_entity_poly.entity_id
_entity_poly.type
_entity_poly.pdbx_seq_one_letter_code
_entity_poly.pdbx_strand_id
1 'polypeptide(L)' 'ANISEANHIMEILKLSAEASGQEINMNKSEVFFSRNISRPAQEDLSKIMEVRHVLGTGTYLGLPSMVGRSKKETFT' A
#
# COMPACT_ATOMS: atom_id res chain seq x y z
N ALA A 1 10.60 -0.99 7.18
CA ALA A 1 10.31 -1.51 5.83
C ALA A 1 11.62 -1.67 5.10
N ASN A 2 12.00 -2.91 4.85
CA ASN A 2 13.13 -3.27 4.01
C ASN A 2 12.66 -4.19 2.87
N ILE A 3 13.55 -4.47 1.92
CA ILE A 3 13.25 -5.27 0.72
C ILE A 3 12.81 -6.70 1.08
N SER A 4 13.42 -7.30 2.11
CA SER A 4 13.08 -8.67 2.55
C SER A 4 11.65 -8.76 3.06
N GLU A 5 11.24 -7.81 3.91
CA GLU A 5 9.87 -7.72 4.43
C GLU A 5 8.85 -7.55 3.30
N ALA A 6 9.14 -6.70 2.30
CA ALA A 6 8.26 -6.48 1.16
C ALA A 6 8.08 -7.74 0.29
N ASN A 7 9.17 -8.45 0.02
CA ASN A 7 9.13 -9.72 -0.71
C ASN A 7 8.32 -10.78 0.03
N HIS A 8 8.48 -10.87 1.36
CA HIS A 8 7.74 -11.83 2.15
C HIS A 8 6.23 -11.54 2.19
N ILE A 9 5.84 -10.26 2.27
CA ILE A 9 4.42 -9.89 2.12
C ILE A 9 3.89 -10.30 0.75
N MET A 10 4.67 -10.07 -0.32
CA MET A 10 4.26 -10.43 -1.67
C MET A 10 4.10 -11.95 -1.85
N GLU A 11 4.96 -12.75 -1.22
CA GLU A 11 4.84 -14.21 -1.19
C GLU A 11 3.54 -14.66 -0.52
N ILE A 12 3.19 -14.09 0.64
CA ILE A 12 1.95 -14.40 1.35
C ILE A 12 0.72 -14.06 0.50
N LEU A 13 0.74 -12.88 -0.14
CA LEU A 13 -0.34 -12.44 -1.02
C LEU A 13 -0.53 -13.40 -2.20
N LYS A 14 0.56 -13.85 -2.83
CA LYS A 14 0.51 -14.86 -3.90
C LYS A 14 -0.06 -16.20 -3.41
N LEU A 15 0.39 -16.68 -2.26
CA LEU A 15 -0.11 -17.93 -1.67
C LEU A 15 -1.62 -17.84 -1.38
N SER A 16 -2.08 -16.71 -0.85
CA SER A 16 -3.50 -16.48 -0.58
C SER A 16 -4.33 -16.41 -1.87
N ALA A 17 -3.79 -15.80 -2.93
CA ALA A 17 -4.43 -15.73 -4.24
C ALA A 17 -4.61 -17.15 -4.82
N GLU A 18 -3.53 -17.94 -4.82
CA GLU A 18 -3.54 -19.33 -5.27
C GLU A 18 -4.52 -20.19 -4.46
N ALA A 19 -4.46 -20.13 -3.13
CA ALA A 19 -5.33 -20.92 -2.24
C ALA A 19 -6.81 -20.56 -2.37
N SER A 20 -7.13 -19.30 -2.69
CA SER A 20 -8.51 -18.86 -2.92
C SER A 20 -8.98 -19.03 -4.36
N GLY A 21 -8.09 -19.36 -5.30
CA GLY A 21 -8.38 -19.40 -6.73
C GLY A 21 -8.66 -18.01 -7.32
N GLN A 22 -8.18 -16.95 -6.68
CA GLN A 22 -8.38 -15.56 -7.08
C GLN A 22 -7.06 -14.94 -7.55
N GLU A 23 -7.15 -13.80 -8.24
CA GLU A 23 -6.00 -13.03 -8.68
C GLU A 23 -6.03 -11.63 -8.04
N ILE A 24 -4.87 -11.16 -7.59
CA ILE A 24 -4.75 -9.83 -6.98
C ILE A 24 -4.56 -8.79 -8.08
N ASN A 25 -5.46 -7.81 -8.13
CA ASN A 25 -5.37 -6.72 -9.09
C ASN A 25 -4.36 -5.67 -8.62
N MET A 26 -3.09 -5.83 -8.99
CA MET A 26 -2.02 -4.88 -8.63
C MET A 26 -2.25 -3.46 -9.15
N ASN A 27 -3.00 -3.29 -10.24
CA ASN A 27 -3.35 -1.96 -10.76
C ASN A 27 -4.33 -1.19 -9.88
N LYS A 28 -5.13 -1.89 -9.06
CA LYS A 28 -6.04 -1.31 -8.06
C LYS A 28 -5.42 -1.28 -6.66
N SER A 29 -4.26 -1.90 -6.49
CA SER A 29 -3.52 -1.92 -5.22
C SER A 29 -2.61 -0.71 -5.11
N GLU A 30 -2.50 -0.18 -3.90
CA GLU A 30 -1.68 0.98 -3.58
C GLU A 30 -0.88 0.71 -2.31
N VAL A 31 0.32 1.29 -2.23
CA VAL A 31 1.15 1.28 -1.02
C VAL A 31 1.35 2.70 -0.52
N PHE A 32 1.37 2.84 0.82
CA PHE A 32 1.67 4.08 1.49
C PHE A 32 2.87 3.88 2.42
N PHE A 33 3.81 4.83 2.40
CA PHE A 33 4.96 4.82 3.29
C PHE A 33 4.89 5.96 4.30
N SER A 34 5.35 5.70 5.52
CA SER A 34 5.48 6.74 6.53
C SER A 34 6.53 7.78 6.12
N ARG A 35 6.43 8.98 6.68
CA ARG A 35 7.38 10.08 6.45
C ARG A 35 8.82 9.75 6.86
N ASN A 36 9.03 8.67 7.61
CA ASN A 36 10.34 8.25 8.12
C ASN A 36 11.15 7.40 7.12
N ILE A 37 10.59 7.09 5.95
CA ILE A 37 11.27 6.34 4.89
C ILE A 37 11.78 7.30 3.82
N SER A 38 13.03 7.15 3.40
CA SER A 38 13.62 7.98 2.35
C SER A 38 12.95 7.74 1.00
N ARG A 39 12.87 8.78 0.15
CA ARG A 39 12.26 8.67 -1.20
C ARG A 39 12.85 7.54 -2.05
N PRO A 40 14.18 7.34 -2.11
CA PRO A 40 14.75 6.23 -2.86
C PRO A 40 14.26 4.87 -2.37
N ALA A 41 14.19 4.67 -1.05
CA ALA A 41 13.68 3.44 -0.49
C ALA A 41 12.18 3.24 -0.79
N GLN A 42 11.38 4.30 -0.81
CA GLN A 42 9.97 4.23 -1.21
C GLN A 42 9.84 3.80 -2.67
N GLU A 43 10.65 4.35 -3.58
CA GLU A 43 10.65 3.97 -4.99
C GLU A 43 11.06 2.52 -5.19
N ASP A 44 12.13 2.07 -4.53
CA ASP A 44 12.61 0.70 -4.62
C ASP A 44 11.55 -0.30 -4.13
N LEU A 45 10.95 -0.02 -2.97
CA LEU A 45 9.90 -0.86 -2.40
C LEU A 45 8.64 -0.88 -3.28
N SER A 46 8.26 0.26 -3.87
CA SER A 46 7.11 0.32 -4.78
C SER A 46 7.33 -0.50 -6.05
N LYS A 47 8.56 -0.45 -6.61
CA LYS A 47 8.94 -1.24 -7.79
C LYS A 47 8.91 -2.73 -7.50
N ILE A 48 9.45 -3.16 -6.35
CA ILE A 48 9.43 -4.57 -5.93
C ILE A 48 8.00 -5.09 -5.78
N MET A 49 7.11 -4.25 -5.25
CA MET A 49 5.72 -4.63 -5.02
C MET A 49 4.83 -4.47 -6.27
N GLU A 50 5.32 -3.85 -7.35
CA GLU A 50 4.57 -3.54 -8.58
C GLU A 50 3.24 -2.80 -8.33
N VAL A 51 3.17 -2.00 -7.26
CA VAL A 51 1.97 -1.23 -6.88
C VAL A 51 2.23 0.26 -6.94
N ARG A 52 1.15 1.03 -7.07
CA ARG A 52 1.23 2.49 -7.09
C ARG A 52 1.54 3.01 -5.68
N HIS A 53 2.56 3.86 -5.58
CA HIS A 53 2.78 4.64 -4.36
C HIS A 53 1.80 5.82 -4.32
N VAL A 54 1.03 5.94 -3.24
CA VAL A 54 0.11 7.07 -3.04
C VAL A 54 0.48 7.89 -1.82
N LEU A 55 0.24 9.21 -1.91
CA LEU A 55 0.54 10.17 -0.85
C LEU A 55 -0.48 10.17 0.31
N GLY A 56 -1.31 9.13 0.41
CA GLY A 56 -2.32 9.01 1.47
C GLY A 56 -3.63 9.76 1.21
N THR A 57 -3.87 10.19 -0.03
CA THR A 57 -5.09 10.90 -0.46
C THR A 57 -6.12 9.99 -1.14
N GLY A 58 -5.93 8.67 -1.07
CA GLY A 58 -6.86 7.70 -1.63
C GLY A 58 -8.20 7.67 -0.88
N THR A 59 -9.21 7.05 -1.50
CA THR A 59 -10.52 6.82 -0.89
C THR A 59 -10.75 5.32 -0.76
N TYR A 60 -11.09 4.87 0.44
CA TYR A 60 -11.48 3.49 0.73
C TYR A 60 -12.98 3.45 1.05
N LEU A 61 -13.75 2.80 0.18
CA LEU A 61 -15.21 2.67 0.32
C LEU A 61 -15.95 4.02 0.51
N GLY A 62 -15.49 5.07 -0.18
CA GLY A 62 -16.09 6.41 -0.10
C GLY A 62 -15.59 7.27 1.06
N LEU A 63 -14.67 6.77 1.89
CA LEU A 63 -14.04 7.52 2.98
C LEU A 63 -12.56 7.77 2.69
N PRO A 64 -11.96 8.85 3.21
CA PRO A 64 -10.52 9.04 3.11
C PRO A 64 -9.77 7.83 3.65
N SER A 65 -8.90 7.23 2.83
CA SER A 65 -8.11 6.04 3.19
C SER A 65 -7.17 6.30 4.37
N MET A 66 -6.87 7.57 4.66
CA MET A 66 -6.13 8.00 5.83
C MET A 66 -6.88 9.08 6.59
N VAL A 67 -7.13 8.83 7.87
CA VAL A 67 -7.65 9.81 8.82
C VAL A 67 -6.49 10.28 9.70
N GLY A 68 -6.14 11.56 9.58
CA GLY A 68 -5.10 12.18 10.40
C GLY A 68 -5.54 12.33 11.87
N ARG A 69 -4.69 12.95 12.70
CA ARG A 69 -5.02 13.22 14.11
C ARG A 69 -6.20 14.19 14.29
N SER A 70 -6.47 15.03 13.29
CA SER A 70 -7.59 15.96 13.27
C SER A 70 -8.76 15.39 12.49
N LYS A 71 -9.84 15.04 13.19
CA LYS A 71 -11.10 14.62 12.54
C LYS A 71 -11.79 15.75 11.78
N LYS A 72 -11.47 17.02 12.09
CA LYS A 72 -12.01 18.18 11.37
C LYS A 72 -11.61 18.13 9.88
N GLU A 73 -10.34 17.87 9.58
CA GLU A 73 -9.85 17.83 8.19
C GLU A 73 -10.42 16.67 7.35
N THR A 74 -11.06 15.68 7.97
CA THR A 74 -11.59 14.49 7.29
C THR A 74 -13.11 14.55 7.07
N PHE A 75 -13.86 15.28 7.91
CA PHE A 75 -15.33 15.23 7.95
C PHE A 75 -16.03 16.61 7.98
N THR A 76 -15.36 17.71 7.62
CA THR A 76 -15.99 19.03 7.39
C THR A 76 -16.02 19.37 5.92
#